data_AF-A0A921BNK1-F1
#
_entry.id   AF-A0A921BNK1-F1
#
_cell.length_a   1.000
_cell.length_b   1.000
_cell.length_c   1.000
_cell.angle_alpha   90.00
_cell.angle_beta   90.00
_cell.angle_gamma   90.00
#
_symmetry.space_group_name_H-M   'P 1'
#
loop_
_entity.id
_entity.type
_entity.pdbx_description
1 polymer ?
#
loop_
_entity_poly.entity_id
_entity_poly.type
_entity_poly.pdbx_seq_one_letter_code
_entity_poly.pdbx_strand_id
1 'polypeptide(L)'
;MSEEAIGKLVDLDSFYRYWAIEGLLGFWDGYSGNSNNFFIYLNPKTDRFHFIPWGADALFRKRGMLNFEFRAPISVKTKGRVAYRLYQLPEGRERYRKTLHGLLKEHWNEKNLLAECDRIEALIKPHLNREQNRFSRSLDGTRDFIEARRRDIMKETEDAMPTWRKEPKPPPVIAAIGKIKAKFSATWMEDSPRERTNIGKVELRLSRGGREVSLKDAGVHPSGTGSFGRSSKPSVRIVATRVDNDKQVSFDLGMEEDTFHAGNDIQSGGVLKEGRGFSFGPFGMQFIGGKTRLTSAGMQEGDKVEGEFKGRRDETYRNGPLTPAWLKAEWLPSLAAAGATALAAVLAQKPLTISSRTFVGPRSP
;
A
#
# COMPACT_ATOMS: atom_id res chain seq x y z
N MET A 1 -14.66 -17.19 10.49
CA MET A 1 -15.62 -16.36 9.72
C MET A 1 -16.15 -17.16 8.53
N SER A 2 -17.46 -17.37 8.41
CA SER A 2 -18.09 -18.01 7.25
C SER A 2 -17.96 -17.14 5.99
N GLU A 3 -18.25 -17.71 4.82
CA GLU A 3 -18.36 -16.95 3.57
C GLU A 3 -19.42 -15.85 3.69
N GLU A 4 -20.60 -16.16 4.26
CA GLU A 4 -21.67 -15.19 4.49
C GLU A 4 -21.25 -14.00 5.35
N ALA A 5 -20.47 -14.24 6.41
CA ALA A 5 -19.97 -13.17 7.26
C ALA A 5 -18.96 -12.26 6.53
N ILE A 6 -18.20 -12.78 5.56
CA ILE A 6 -17.37 -11.96 4.66
C ILE A 6 -18.26 -11.16 3.71
N GLY A 7 -19.34 -11.76 3.22
CA GLY A 7 -20.30 -11.14 2.30
C GLY A 7 -21.06 -9.94 2.86
N LYS A 8 -21.08 -9.78 4.19
CA LYS A 8 -21.59 -8.56 4.84
C LYS A 8 -20.70 -7.33 4.62
N LEU A 9 -19.44 -7.53 4.24
CA LEU A 9 -18.44 -6.47 4.13
C LEU A 9 -17.87 -6.36 2.72
N VAL A 10 -17.79 -7.47 1.99
CA VAL A 10 -17.19 -7.55 0.66
C VAL A 10 -18.24 -8.04 -0.32
N ASP A 11 -18.32 -7.40 -1.48
CA ASP A 11 -19.20 -7.87 -2.54
C ASP A 11 -18.61 -9.15 -3.14
N LEU A 12 -19.11 -10.32 -2.69
CA LEU A 12 -18.49 -11.60 -3.01
C LEU A 12 -18.51 -11.92 -4.50
N ASP A 13 -19.58 -11.58 -5.22
CA ASP A 13 -19.65 -11.81 -6.67
C ASP A 13 -18.55 -11.05 -7.40
N SER A 14 -18.38 -9.77 -7.07
CA SER A 14 -17.28 -8.95 -7.60
C SER A 14 -15.91 -9.50 -7.20
N PHE A 15 -15.77 -9.91 -5.93
CA PHE A 15 -14.50 -10.40 -5.39
C PHE A 15 -14.07 -11.74 -6.01
N TYR A 16 -14.97 -12.71 -6.16
CA TYR A 16 -14.65 -13.99 -6.78
C TYR A 16 -14.24 -13.81 -8.24
N ARG A 17 -14.90 -12.92 -8.99
CA ARG A 17 -14.51 -12.59 -10.37
C ARG A 17 -13.12 -11.96 -10.41
N TYR A 18 -12.87 -10.95 -9.58
CA TYR A 18 -11.57 -10.30 -9.44
C TYR A 18 -10.46 -11.32 -9.14
N TRP A 19 -10.67 -12.15 -8.12
CA TRP A 19 -9.70 -13.14 -7.66
C TRP A 19 -9.47 -14.25 -8.69
N ALA A 20 -10.53 -14.71 -9.37
CA ALA A 20 -10.40 -15.71 -10.43
C ALA A 20 -9.67 -15.16 -11.65
N ILE A 21 -9.83 -13.87 -11.99
CA ILE A 21 -9.03 -13.21 -13.03
C ILE A 21 -7.55 -13.15 -12.65
N GLU A 22 -7.20 -12.78 -11.41
CA GLU A 22 -5.81 -12.80 -10.95
C GLU A 22 -5.20 -14.22 -11.04
N GLY A 23 -5.99 -15.24 -10.70
CA GLY A 23 -5.62 -16.64 -10.91
C GLY A 23 -5.41 -16.96 -12.38
N LEU A 24 -6.41 -16.73 -13.22
CA LEU A 24 -6.41 -17.04 -14.65
C LEU A 24 -5.22 -16.41 -15.39
N LEU A 25 -4.94 -15.13 -15.13
CA LEU A 25 -3.84 -14.39 -15.76
C LEU A 25 -2.48 -14.66 -15.12
N GLY A 26 -2.41 -15.43 -14.04
CA GLY A 26 -1.16 -15.66 -13.32
C GLY A 26 -0.58 -14.39 -12.71
N PHE A 27 -1.44 -13.50 -12.22
CA PHE A 27 -1.05 -12.20 -11.68
C PHE A 27 -0.33 -12.36 -10.33
N TRP A 28 0.99 -12.48 -10.38
CA TRP A 28 1.76 -12.89 -9.23
C TRP A 28 2.06 -11.76 -8.24
N ASP A 29 1.99 -10.51 -8.70
CA ASP A 29 2.17 -9.31 -7.88
C ASP A 29 0.85 -8.57 -7.58
N GLY A 30 -0.29 -9.22 -7.81
CA GLY A 30 -1.62 -8.69 -7.46
C GLY A 30 -1.96 -8.82 -5.98
N TYR A 31 -3.22 -8.57 -5.62
CA TYR A 31 -3.71 -8.70 -4.23
C TYR A 31 -3.50 -10.11 -3.70
N SER A 32 -3.99 -11.11 -4.45
CA SER A 32 -3.96 -12.50 -4.04
C SER A 32 -2.58 -13.13 -4.21
N GLY A 33 -1.68 -12.51 -4.99
CA GLY A 33 -0.33 -12.97 -5.28
C GLY A 33 0.76 -12.41 -4.35
N ASN A 34 0.71 -11.12 -4.01
CA ASN A 34 1.73 -10.44 -3.19
C ASN A 34 1.20 -9.24 -2.38
N SER A 35 -0.12 -9.10 -2.24
CA SER A 35 -0.73 -7.94 -1.57
C SER A 35 -0.34 -6.60 -2.22
N ASN A 36 -0.20 -6.58 -3.54
CA ASN A 36 0.20 -5.40 -4.31
C ASN A 36 -0.71 -5.16 -5.52
N ASN A 37 -0.61 -4.00 -6.16
CA ASN A 37 -1.29 -3.70 -7.43
C ASN A 37 -2.82 -3.89 -7.44
N PHE A 38 -3.49 -3.29 -6.45
CA PHE A 38 -4.96 -3.24 -6.37
C PHE A 38 -5.43 -1.97 -5.66
N PHE A 39 -6.68 -1.60 -5.92
CA PHE A 39 -7.44 -0.66 -5.11
C PHE A 39 -8.60 -1.36 -4.42
N ILE A 40 -9.05 -0.77 -3.31
CA ILE A 40 -10.30 -1.14 -2.64
C ILE A 40 -11.24 0.06 -2.74
N TYR A 41 -12.45 -0.18 -3.20
CA TYR A 41 -13.53 0.80 -3.28
C TYR A 41 -14.66 0.39 -2.34
N LEU A 42 -15.05 1.26 -1.40
CA LEU A 42 -16.26 1.09 -0.61
C LEU A 42 -17.44 1.66 -1.39
N ASN A 43 -18.34 0.80 -1.84
CA ASN A 43 -19.53 1.22 -2.57
C ASN A 43 -20.56 1.83 -1.60
N PRO A 44 -20.90 3.13 -1.71
CA PRO A 44 -21.78 3.79 -0.76
C PRO A 44 -23.24 3.33 -0.84
N LYS A 45 -23.63 2.64 -1.93
CA LYS A 45 -25.00 2.11 -2.08
C LYS A 45 -25.19 0.77 -1.39
N THR A 46 -24.14 -0.06 -1.37
CA THR A 46 -24.21 -1.43 -0.84
C THR A 46 -23.49 -1.59 0.50
N ASP A 47 -22.69 -0.58 0.89
CA ASP A 47 -21.77 -0.62 2.03
C ASP A 47 -20.81 -1.83 1.99
N ARG A 48 -20.45 -2.24 0.76
CA ARG A 48 -19.55 -3.36 0.52
C ARG A 48 -18.30 -2.94 -0.24
N PHE A 49 -17.19 -3.56 0.10
CA PHE A 49 -15.91 -3.39 -0.57
C PHE A 49 -15.87 -4.15 -1.90
N HIS A 50 -15.35 -3.46 -2.91
CA HIS A 50 -14.99 -4.01 -4.22
C HIS A 50 -13.49 -3.90 -4.42
N PHE A 51 -12.91 -4.91 -5.06
CA PHE A 51 -11.50 -4.94 -5.41
C PHE A 51 -11.33 -4.61 -6.89
N ILE A 52 -10.35 -3.76 -7.19
CA ILE A 52 -10.07 -3.29 -8.54
C ILE A 52 -8.60 -3.60 -8.85
N PRO A 53 -8.30 -4.34 -9.94
CA PRO A 53 -6.91 -4.61 -10.31
C PRO A 53 -6.24 -3.32 -10.77
N TRP A 54 -4.95 -3.20 -10.48
CA TRP A 54 -4.09 -2.12 -10.96
C TRP A 54 -2.77 -2.72 -11.44
N GLY A 55 -1.90 -1.96 -12.12
CA GLY A 55 -0.51 -2.35 -12.38
C GLY A 55 -0.34 -3.77 -12.94
N ALA A 56 -1.01 -4.06 -14.06
CA ALA A 56 -1.08 -5.40 -14.65
C ALA A 56 0.15 -5.75 -15.51
N ASP A 57 1.35 -5.28 -15.14
CA ASP A 57 2.62 -5.58 -15.82
C ASP A 57 3.23 -6.93 -15.38
N ALA A 58 2.75 -7.49 -14.27
CA ALA A 58 3.21 -8.76 -13.68
C ALA A 58 2.27 -9.95 -13.98
N LEU A 59 1.76 -10.02 -15.22
CA LEU A 59 0.86 -11.07 -15.71
C LEU A 59 1.57 -12.17 -16.53
N PHE A 60 0.79 -13.17 -16.97
CA PHE A 60 1.18 -14.24 -17.90
C PHE A 60 2.36 -15.10 -17.41
N ARG A 61 2.42 -15.32 -16.09
CA ARG A 61 3.38 -16.22 -15.46
C ARG A 61 2.68 -17.25 -14.60
N LYS A 62 3.07 -18.52 -14.76
CA LYS A 62 2.46 -19.62 -14.00
C LYS A 62 2.72 -19.50 -12.49
N ARG A 63 3.90 -18.99 -12.12
CA ARG A 63 4.37 -18.85 -10.74
C ARG A 63 4.98 -17.46 -10.51
N GLY A 64 4.95 -17.03 -9.26
CA GLY A 64 5.50 -15.72 -8.87
C GLY A 64 7.01 -15.68 -8.87
N MET A 65 7.55 -14.48 -9.10
CA MET A 65 9.00 -14.23 -9.06
C MET A 65 9.52 -13.97 -7.66
N LEU A 66 8.65 -13.60 -6.72
CA LEU A 66 9.00 -13.38 -5.31
C LEU A 66 8.52 -14.53 -4.43
N ASN A 67 9.42 -15.04 -3.59
CA ASN A 67 9.17 -16.18 -2.69
C ASN A 67 8.65 -17.40 -3.47
N PHE A 68 9.37 -17.78 -4.54
CA PHE A 68 9.03 -18.87 -5.44
C PHE A 68 8.79 -20.16 -4.65
N GLU A 69 7.66 -20.81 -4.94
CA GLU A 69 7.22 -22.03 -4.27
C GLU A 69 6.77 -23.02 -5.36
N PHE A 70 7.56 -24.06 -5.56
CA PHE A 70 7.33 -25.02 -6.65
C PHE A 70 5.98 -25.75 -6.52
N ARG A 71 5.57 -26.02 -5.28
CA ARG A 71 4.33 -26.73 -4.93
C ARG A 71 3.08 -25.83 -4.93
N ALA A 72 3.22 -24.52 -5.13
CA ALA A 72 2.08 -23.62 -5.13
C ALA A 72 1.19 -23.88 -6.36
N PRO A 73 -0.15 -23.93 -6.18
CA PRO A 73 -1.08 -24.06 -7.29
C PRO A 73 -0.90 -22.96 -8.33
N ILE A 74 -1.05 -23.33 -9.60
CA ILE A 74 -0.97 -22.37 -10.69
C ILE A 74 -2.33 -21.70 -10.97
N SER A 75 -3.44 -22.35 -10.63
CA SER A 75 -4.82 -21.88 -10.85
C SER A 75 -5.29 -20.82 -9.88
N VAL A 76 -4.74 -20.81 -8.67
CA VAL A 76 -5.18 -19.93 -7.58
C VAL A 76 -4.00 -19.29 -6.87
N LYS A 77 -4.24 -18.12 -6.26
CA LYS A 77 -3.29 -17.41 -5.40
C LYS A 77 -4.02 -17.03 -4.11
N THR A 78 -3.40 -17.21 -2.95
CA THR A 78 -4.10 -17.06 -1.65
C THR A 78 -3.32 -16.23 -0.64
N LYS A 79 -2.39 -15.36 -1.06
CA LYS A 79 -1.68 -14.47 -0.13
C LYS A 79 -2.59 -13.37 0.43
N GLY A 80 -3.60 -12.96 -0.33
CA GLY A 80 -4.65 -12.06 0.15
C GLY A 80 -5.45 -12.68 1.30
N ARG A 81 -5.72 -11.95 2.38
CA ARG A 81 -6.40 -12.48 3.58
C ARG A 81 -7.82 -12.95 3.32
N VAL A 82 -8.58 -12.18 2.54
CA VAL A 82 -9.95 -12.56 2.14
C VAL A 82 -9.90 -13.81 1.25
N ALA A 83 -9.02 -13.81 0.25
CA ALA A 83 -8.79 -14.95 -0.64
C ALA A 83 -8.41 -16.21 0.15
N TYR A 84 -7.43 -16.11 1.07
CA TYR A 84 -7.02 -17.22 1.93
C TYR A 84 -8.19 -17.78 2.74
N ARG A 85 -8.94 -16.90 3.42
CA ARG A 85 -10.03 -17.33 4.29
C ARG A 85 -11.13 -18.03 3.50
N LEU A 86 -11.56 -17.46 2.37
CA LEU A 86 -12.54 -18.08 1.48
C LEU A 86 -12.03 -19.40 0.91
N TYR A 87 -10.75 -19.49 0.56
CA TYR A 87 -10.16 -20.72 0.04
C TYR A 87 -10.07 -21.85 1.07
N GLN A 88 -10.09 -21.56 2.38
CA GLN A 88 -10.13 -22.61 3.40
C GLN A 88 -11.51 -23.27 3.51
N LEU A 89 -12.57 -22.61 3.02
CA LEU A 89 -13.93 -23.12 3.02
C LEU A 89 -14.19 -24.01 1.78
N PRO A 90 -14.75 -25.23 1.93
CA PRO A 90 -15.13 -26.07 0.79
C PRO A 90 -16.04 -25.35 -0.22
N GLU A 91 -17.08 -24.68 0.26
CA GLU A 91 -18.02 -23.90 -0.53
C GLU A 91 -17.33 -22.75 -1.28
N GLY A 92 -16.39 -22.09 -0.61
CA GLY A 92 -15.63 -20.99 -1.20
C GLY A 92 -14.66 -21.45 -2.29
N ARG A 93 -14.06 -22.64 -2.15
CA ARG A 93 -13.25 -23.27 -3.22
C ARG A 93 -14.11 -23.63 -4.42
N GLU A 94 -15.30 -24.18 -4.20
CA GLU A 94 -16.19 -24.55 -5.29
C GLU A 94 -16.72 -23.33 -6.05
N ARG A 95 -17.07 -22.25 -5.34
CA ARG A 95 -17.46 -20.99 -5.98
C ARG A 95 -16.32 -20.38 -6.79
N TYR A 96 -15.09 -20.41 -6.28
CA TYR A 96 -13.91 -20.00 -7.04
C TYR A 96 -13.74 -20.83 -8.31
N ARG A 97 -13.83 -22.18 -8.20
CA ARG A 97 -13.71 -23.11 -9.32
C ARG A 97 -14.72 -22.79 -10.43
N LYS A 98 -16.00 -22.66 -10.07
CA LYS A 98 -17.08 -22.30 -11.01
C LYS A 98 -16.83 -20.96 -11.68
N THR A 99 -16.36 -19.96 -10.91
CA THR A 99 -16.04 -18.64 -11.46
C THR A 99 -14.86 -18.70 -12.43
N LEU A 100 -13.77 -19.39 -12.07
CA LEU A 100 -12.59 -19.58 -12.92
C LEU A 100 -12.94 -20.33 -14.21
N HIS A 101 -13.69 -21.42 -14.12
CA HIS A 101 -14.15 -22.20 -15.27
C HIS A 101 -15.10 -21.41 -16.17
N GLY A 102 -16.01 -20.61 -15.58
CA GLY A 102 -16.87 -19.69 -16.32
C GLY A 102 -16.07 -18.69 -17.15
N LEU A 103 -15.12 -17.99 -16.52
CA LEU A 103 -14.23 -17.05 -17.21
C LEU A 103 -13.42 -17.72 -18.32
N LEU A 104 -12.90 -18.93 -18.06
CA LEU A 104 -12.15 -19.71 -19.04
C LEU A 104 -13.03 -20.13 -20.23
N LYS A 105 -14.30 -20.44 -20.00
CA LYS A 105 -15.26 -20.79 -21.05
C LYS A 105 -15.70 -19.56 -21.86
N GLU A 106 -16.01 -18.46 -21.20
CA GLU A 106 -16.68 -17.30 -21.81
C GLU A 106 -15.70 -16.30 -22.43
N HIS A 107 -14.49 -16.15 -21.87
CA HIS A 107 -13.58 -15.06 -22.23
C HIS A 107 -12.19 -15.49 -22.69
N TRP A 108 -11.73 -16.70 -22.34
CA TRP A 108 -10.41 -17.18 -22.74
C TRP A 108 -10.41 -17.76 -24.16
N ASN A 109 -10.64 -16.91 -25.16
CA ASN A 109 -10.55 -17.31 -26.55
C ASN A 109 -9.10 -17.21 -27.02
N GLU A 110 -8.40 -18.35 -27.08
CA GLU A 110 -6.98 -18.42 -27.41
C GLU A 110 -6.68 -17.80 -28.78
N LYS A 111 -7.50 -18.08 -29.79
CA LYS A 111 -7.32 -17.53 -31.14
C LYS A 111 -7.35 -16.00 -31.13
N ASN A 112 -8.34 -15.40 -30.46
CA ASN A 112 -8.47 -13.94 -30.39
C ASN A 112 -7.36 -13.31 -29.55
N LEU A 113 -6.95 -13.95 -28.45
CA LEU A 113 -5.86 -13.47 -27.60
C LEU A 113 -4.50 -13.52 -28.33
N LEU A 114 -4.23 -14.58 -29.08
CA LEU A 114 -3.01 -14.70 -29.90
C LEU A 114 -3.01 -13.68 -31.05
N ALA A 115 -4.15 -13.48 -31.72
CA ALA A 115 -4.29 -12.44 -32.74
C ALA A 115 -4.06 -11.03 -32.16
N GLU A 116 -4.46 -10.79 -30.91
CA GLU A 116 -4.18 -9.52 -30.23
C GLU A 116 -2.68 -9.35 -29.91
N CYS A 117 -1.97 -10.43 -29.55
CA CYS A 117 -0.51 -10.40 -29.46
C CYS A 117 0.12 -9.98 -30.80
N ASP A 118 -0.32 -10.57 -31.91
CA ASP A 118 0.19 -10.24 -33.24
C ASP A 118 -0.09 -8.78 -33.63
N ARG A 119 -1.29 -8.29 -33.34
CA ARG A 119 -1.67 -6.89 -33.57
C ARG A 119 -0.82 -5.91 -32.76
N ILE A 120 -0.60 -6.19 -31.47
CA ILE A 120 0.24 -5.37 -30.59
C ILE A 120 1.70 -5.41 -31.05
N GLU A 121 2.20 -6.57 -31.46
CA GLU A 121 3.56 -6.69 -31.98
C GLU A 121 3.77 -5.86 -33.24
N ALA A 122 2.86 -5.97 -34.21
CA ALA A 122 2.91 -5.18 -35.44
C ALA A 122 2.85 -3.66 -35.15
N LEU A 123 2.04 -3.24 -34.19
CA LEU A 123 1.90 -1.85 -33.79
C LEU A 123 3.18 -1.30 -33.14
N ILE A 124 3.83 -2.07 -32.27
CA ILE A 124 4.95 -1.57 -31.45
C ILE A 124 6.30 -1.74 -32.16
N LYS A 125 6.50 -2.80 -32.94
CA LYS A 125 7.80 -3.18 -33.53
C LYS A 125 8.50 -2.04 -34.28
N PRO A 126 7.84 -1.18 -35.09
CA PRO A 126 8.49 -0.05 -35.76
C PRO A 126 9.04 1.02 -34.82
N HIS A 127 8.60 1.06 -33.57
CA HIS A 127 8.94 2.09 -32.58
C HIS A 127 9.93 1.60 -31.52
N LEU A 128 10.41 0.35 -31.62
CA LEU A 128 11.36 -0.22 -30.67
C LEU A 128 12.77 0.31 -30.90
N ASN A 129 13.45 0.66 -29.80
CA ASN A 129 14.87 0.97 -29.84
C ASN A 129 15.74 -0.29 -29.66
N ARG A 130 17.05 -0.13 -29.83
CA ARG A 130 18.03 -1.22 -29.73
C ARG A 130 17.95 -2.00 -28.41
N GLU A 131 17.67 -1.33 -27.30
CA GLU A 131 17.62 -1.96 -25.96
C GLU A 131 16.35 -2.78 -25.75
N GLN A 132 15.36 -2.63 -26.63
CA GLN A 132 14.10 -3.37 -26.59
C GLN A 132 14.08 -4.56 -27.56
N ASN A 133 15.24 -4.98 -28.08
CA ASN A 133 15.34 -6.06 -29.06
C ASN A 133 14.79 -7.43 -28.61
N ARG A 134 14.54 -7.61 -27.30
CA ARG A 134 13.95 -8.83 -26.72
C ARG A 134 12.42 -8.83 -26.71
N PHE A 135 11.77 -7.78 -27.20
CA PHE A 135 10.31 -7.64 -27.15
C PHE A 135 9.59 -8.85 -27.75
N SER A 136 9.85 -9.18 -29.03
CA SER A 136 9.20 -10.31 -29.72
C SER A 136 9.38 -11.63 -28.97
N ARG A 137 10.61 -11.93 -28.54
CA ARG A 137 10.91 -13.13 -27.74
C ARG A 137 10.16 -13.16 -26.40
N SER A 138 9.98 -12.00 -25.77
CA SER A 138 9.24 -11.90 -24.51
C SER A 138 7.74 -12.10 -24.72
N LEU A 139 7.22 -11.65 -25.87
CA LEU A 139 5.84 -11.86 -26.29
C LEU A 139 5.56 -13.32 -26.62
N ASP A 140 6.52 -14.07 -27.16
CA ASP A 140 6.38 -15.51 -27.38
C ASP A 140 6.09 -16.27 -26.09
N GLY A 141 6.72 -15.89 -24.96
CA GLY A 141 6.37 -16.45 -23.66
C GLY A 141 4.93 -16.16 -23.20
N THR A 142 4.33 -15.06 -23.69
CA THR A 142 2.91 -14.75 -23.46
C THR A 142 2.01 -15.61 -24.33
N ARG A 143 2.40 -15.85 -25.60
CA ARG A 143 1.72 -16.79 -26.50
C ARG A 143 1.71 -18.21 -25.92
N ASP A 144 2.88 -18.71 -25.51
CA ASP A 144 3.02 -20.00 -24.84
C ASP A 144 2.14 -20.12 -23.59
N PHE A 145 2.06 -19.03 -22.80
CA PHE A 145 1.17 -19.00 -21.65
C PHE A 145 -0.29 -19.11 -22.08
N ILE A 146 -0.74 -18.32 -23.07
CA ILE A 146 -2.12 -18.31 -23.57
C ILE A 146 -2.53 -19.71 -24.04
N GLU A 147 -1.72 -20.33 -24.90
CA GLU A 147 -1.98 -21.66 -25.47
C GLU A 147 -2.03 -22.75 -24.41
N ALA A 148 -1.11 -22.73 -23.45
CA ALA A 148 -1.04 -23.73 -22.39
C ALA A 148 -2.12 -23.54 -21.31
N ARG A 149 -2.65 -22.33 -21.12
CA ARG A 149 -3.34 -21.97 -19.88
C ARG A 149 -4.57 -22.81 -19.62
N ARG A 150 -5.42 -23.02 -20.62
CA ARG A 150 -6.64 -23.82 -20.47
C ARG A 150 -6.33 -25.23 -20.00
N ARG A 151 -5.44 -25.94 -20.71
CA ARG A 151 -5.00 -27.29 -20.35
C ARG A 151 -4.45 -27.34 -18.93
N ASP A 152 -3.58 -26.39 -18.59
CA ASP A 152 -2.92 -26.32 -17.29
C ASP A 152 -3.92 -26.08 -16.14
N ILE A 153 -4.90 -25.19 -16.34
CA ILE A 153 -5.97 -24.91 -15.37
C ILE A 153 -6.88 -26.13 -15.20
N MET A 154 -7.37 -26.70 -16.31
CA MET A 154 -8.28 -27.84 -16.26
C MET A 154 -7.62 -29.04 -15.59
N LYS A 155 -6.36 -29.35 -15.93
CA LYS A 155 -5.61 -30.45 -15.30
C LYS A 155 -5.50 -30.32 -13.78
N GLU A 156 -5.39 -29.09 -13.25
CA GLU A 156 -5.27 -28.86 -11.80
C GLU A 156 -6.64 -28.80 -11.10
N THR A 157 -7.74 -28.59 -11.83
CA THR A 157 -9.04 -28.18 -11.27
C THR A 157 -10.27 -28.95 -11.78
N GLU A 158 -10.05 -30.05 -12.53
CA GLU A 158 -11.11 -30.87 -13.13
C GLU A 158 -12.07 -31.41 -12.08
N ASP A 159 -11.57 -32.22 -11.13
CA ASP A 159 -12.37 -32.83 -10.07
C ASP A 159 -12.70 -31.83 -8.95
N ALA A 160 -11.67 -31.12 -8.48
CA ALA A 160 -11.77 -30.16 -7.39
C ALA A 160 -10.59 -29.19 -7.43
N MET A 161 -10.72 -28.05 -6.75
CA MET A 161 -9.60 -27.14 -6.54
C MET A 161 -8.54 -27.78 -5.61
N PRO A 162 -7.23 -27.60 -5.89
CA PRO A 162 -6.17 -28.16 -5.07
C PRO A 162 -6.19 -27.59 -3.65
N THR A 163 -5.94 -28.41 -2.63
CA THR A 163 -5.86 -27.90 -1.27
C THR A 163 -4.57 -27.10 -1.06
N TRP A 164 -4.71 -25.87 -0.54
CA TRP A 164 -3.57 -25.00 -0.24
C TRP A 164 -3.77 -24.28 1.09
N ARG A 165 -2.91 -24.58 2.07
CA ARG A 165 -3.08 -24.15 3.47
C ARG A 165 -2.00 -23.19 3.96
N LYS A 166 -1.03 -22.82 3.11
CA LYS A 166 0.06 -21.90 3.48
C LYS A 166 -0.52 -20.55 3.88
N GLU A 167 -0.41 -20.23 5.16
CA GLU A 167 -0.95 -19.00 5.73
C GLU A 167 -0.24 -17.75 5.18
N PRO A 168 -0.99 -16.68 4.88
CA PRO A 168 -0.40 -15.38 4.61
C PRO A 168 0.36 -14.85 5.81
N LYS A 169 1.37 -14.02 5.55
CA LYS A 169 2.03 -13.27 6.62
C LYS A 169 1.01 -12.43 7.42
N PRO A 170 1.22 -12.23 8.73
CA PRO A 170 0.46 -11.24 9.50
C PRO A 170 0.48 -9.88 8.79
N PRO A 171 -0.63 -9.11 8.82
CA PRO A 171 -0.59 -7.77 8.28
C PRO A 171 0.35 -6.94 9.16
N PRO A 172 1.09 -5.97 8.61
CA PRO A 172 1.85 -5.05 9.44
C PRO A 172 0.87 -4.30 10.34
N VAL A 173 1.12 -4.33 11.65
CA VAL A 173 0.33 -3.54 12.61
C VAL A 173 1.06 -2.23 12.84
N ILE A 174 0.32 -1.12 12.75
CA ILE A 174 0.78 0.20 13.14
C ILE A 174 0.40 0.39 14.61
N ALA A 175 1.37 0.35 15.51
CA ALA A 175 1.14 0.58 16.93
C ALA A 175 1.56 2.00 17.30
N ALA A 176 0.72 2.69 18.08
CA ALA A 176 1.10 3.95 18.69
C ALA A 176 2.15 3.67 19.79
N ILE A 177 3.37 4.10 19.56
CA ILE A 177 4.52 3.86 20.47
C ILE A 177 4.91 5.10 21.25
N GLY A 178 4.34 6.26 20.95
CA GLY A 178 4.73 7.51 21.60
C GLY A 178 3.91 8.73 21.20
N LYS A 179 4.22 9.85 21.85
CA LYS A 179 3.66 11.17 21.55
C LYS A 179 4.77 12.09 21.09
N ILE A 180 4.40 13.05 20.26
CA ILE A 180 5.31 14.06 19.77
C ILE A 180 4.64 15.44 19.86
N LYS A 181 5.40 16.40 20.36
CA LYS A 181 5.03 17.82 20.36
C LYS A 181 6.22 18.62 19.86
N ALA A 182 5.98 19.52 18.92
CA ALA A 182 6.98 20.46 18.46
C ALA A 182 6.41 21.87 18.44
N LYS A 183 7.20 22.87 18.85
CA LYS A 183 6.97 24.27 18.52
C LYS A 183 8.16 24.75 17.72
N PHE A 184 7.94 25.47 16.63
CA PHE A 184 9.01 25.83 15.72
C PHE A 184 8.86 27.24 15.15
N SER A 185 10.01 27.81 14.81
CA SER A 185 10.17 29.07 14.08
C SER A 185 11.38 28.98 13.17
N ALA A 186 11.17 29.14 11.87
CA ALA A 186 12.22 29.11 10.87
C ALA A 186 11.88 29.98 9.65
N THR A 187 12.81 30.04 8.71
CA THR A 187 12.64 30.69 7.41
C THR A 187 12.58 29.63 6.32
N TRP A 188 11.66 29.78 5.38
CA TRP A 188 11.52 28.92 4.21
C TRP A 188 12.81 28.88 3.41
N MET A 189 13.16 27.69 2.92
CA MET A 189 14.35 27.43 2.12
C MET A 189 13.95 26.71 0.84
N GLU A 190 14.32 27.25 -0.31
CA GLU A 190 14.16 26.61 -1.62
C GLU A 190 14.92 25.28 -1.67
N ASP A 191 16.17 25.30 -1.19
CA ASP A 191 17.02 24.11 -1.08
C ASP A 191 17.03 23.57 0.35
N SER A 192 16.39 22.42 0.55
CA SER A 192 16.34 21.74 1.85
C SER A 192 17.73 21.26 2.30
N PRO A 193 18.32 21.81 3.39
CA PRO A 193 19.58 21.33 3.96
C PRO A 193 19.38 20.07 4.82
N ARG A 194 18.75 19.03 4.24
CA ARG A 194 18.09 17.86 4.85
C ARG A 194 18.62 17.29 6.17
N GLU A 195 19.93 17.32 6.39
CA GLU A 195 20.63 16.69 7.52
C GLU A 195 21.18 17.72 8.54
N ARG A 196 21.06 19.02 8.24
CA ARG A 196 21.64 20.11 9.03
C ARG A 196 20.83 20.34 10.31
N THR A 197 21.54 20.33 11.43
CA THR A 197 21.03 20.69 12.75
C THR A 197 21.29 22.18 13.05
N ASN A 198 20.74 22.69 14.16
CA ASN A 198 21.00 24.05 14.65
C ASN A 198 20.63 25.16 13.64
N ILE A 199 19.62 24.92 12.81
CA ILE A 199 18.97 25.90 11.93
C ILE A 199 17.53 26.09 12.40
N GLY A 200 17.03 27.33 12.32
CA GLY A 200 15.75 27.68 12.94
C GLY A 200 15.75 27.47 14.46
N LYS A 201 14.57 27.54 15.07
CA LYS A 201 14.35 27.29 16.49
C LYS A 201 13.25 26.25 16.63
N VAL A 202 13.51 25.17 17.37
CA VAL A 202 12.51 24.13 17.65
C VAL A 202 12.59 23.67 19.10
N GLU A 203 11.44 23.65 19.76
CA GLU A 203 11.23 22.95 21.02
C GLU A 203 10.54 21.62 20.72
N LEU A 204 11.28 20.51 20.87
CA LEU A 204 10.80 19.17 20.53
C LEU A 204 10.69 18.30 21.79
N ARG A 205 9.51 17.73 22.02
CA ARG A 205 9.29 16.66 23.00
C ARG A 205 8.86 15.39 22.28
N LEU A 206 9.62 14.33 22.47
CA LEU A 206 9.40 13.03 21.86
C LEU A 206 9.35 11.96 22.96
N SER A 207 8.34 11.09 22.94
CA SER A 207 8.29 9.95 23.85
C SER A 207 8.27 8.61 23.11
N ARG A 208 8.74 7.55 23.80
CA ARG A 208 8.72 6.15 23.36
C ARG A 208 8.37 5.26 24.54
N GLY A 209 7.31 4.44 24.42
CA GLY A 209 6.84 3.57 25.50
C GLY A 209 6.50 4.33 26.78
N GLY A 210 5.99 5.56 26.65
CA GLY A 210 5.68 6.45 27.78
C GLY A 210 6.87 7.20 28.39
N ARG A 211 8.12 6.90 27.98
CA ARG A 211 9.33 7.60 28.45
C ARG A 211 9.77 8.68 27.47
N GLU A 212 10.24 9.81 27.97
CA GLU A 212 10.77 10.89 27.14
C GLU A 212 12.13 10.49 26.53
N VAL A 213 12.38 10.92 25.30
CA VAL A 213 13.63 10.72 24.59
C VAL A 213 14.42 12.01 24.66
N SER A 214 15.61 11.97 25.30
CA SER A 214 16.49 13.13 25.38
C SER A 214 17.13 13.44 24.03
N LEU A 215 16.99 14.69 23.57
CA LEU A 215 17.47 15.18 22.28
C LEU A 215 18.38 16.41 22.48
N LYS A 216 19.36 16.57 21.58
CA LYS A 216 20.28 17.70 21.46
C LYS A 216 20.40 18.12 19.99
N ASP A 217 21.05 19.26 19.72
CA ASP A 217 21.31 19.78 18.38
C ASP A 217 20.05 19.81 17.50
N ALA A 218 18.94 20.33 18.04
CA ALA A 218 17.70 20.35 17.30
C ALA A 218 17.70 21.48 16.25
N GLY A 219 17.19 21.17 15.06
CA GLY A 219 17.03 22.10 13.96
C GLY A 219 15.70 21.87 13.25
N VAL A 220 15.23 22.91 12.57
CA VAL A 220 14.00 22.91 11.80
C VAL A 220 14.14 23.81 10.57
N HIS A 221 13.63 23.35 9.44
CA HIS A 221 13.53 24.16 8.23
C HIS A 221 12.29 23.80 7.41
N PRO A 222 11.57 24.79 6.87
CA PRO A 222 10.51 24.58 5.90
C PRO A 222 11.09 24.54 4.48
N SER A 223 10.59 23.65 3.63
CA SER A 223 11.01 23.56 2.22
C SER A 223 10.01 22.73 1.41
N GLY A 224 10.15 22.73 0.09
CA GLY A 224 9.46 21.79 -0.79
C GLY A 224 10.07 20.38 -0.72
N THR A 225 9.25 19.32 -0.81
CA THR A 225 9.72 17.91 -0.70
C THR A 225 10.47 17.36 -1.93
N GLY A 226 10.86 18.20 -2.90
CA GLY A 226 11.29 17.78 -4.23
C GLY A 226 12.53 16.87 -4.31
N SER A 227 12.40 15.78 -5.07
CA SER A 227 13.48 15.13 -5.83
C SER A 227 12.86 14.42 -7.02
N PHE A 228 13.47 14.55 -8.20
CA PHE A 228 13.01 13.96 -9.48
C PHE A 228 11.59 14.34 -9.91
N GLY A 229 11.38 15.61 -10.27
CA GLY A 229 10.28 16.02 -11.17
C GLY A 229 8.84 15.72 -10.71
N ARG A 230 8.58 15.57 -9.40
CA ARG A 230 7.23 15.37 -8.85
C ARG A 230 6.98 16.32 -7.67
N SER A 231 5.82 16.98 -7.70
CA SER A 231 5.11 17.73 -6.65
C SER A 231 5.94 18.13 -5.41
N SER A 232 6.29 19.42 -5.33
CA SER A 232 6.96 20.08 -4.21
C SER A 232 5.96 20.41 -3.09
N LYS A 233 5.40 19.38 -2.43
CA LYS A 233 4.54 19.63 -1.27
C LYS A 233 5.30 20.42 -0.21
N PRO A 234 4.69 21.43 0.43
CA PRO A 234 5.32 22.13 1.54
C PRO A 234 5.50 21.17 2.72
N SER A 235 6.68 21.25 3.34
CA SER A 235 7.03 20.43 4.49
C SER A 235 7.83 21.24 5.49
N VAL A 236 7.58 20.99 6.77
CA VAL A 236 8.46 21.42 7.86
C VAL A 236 9.27 20.21 8.31
N ARG A 237 10.57 20.21 8.00
CA ARG A 237 11.49 19.16 8.44
C ARG A 237 12.08 19.51 9.80
N ILE A 238 12.08 18.55 10.71
CA ILE A 238 12.73 18.65 12.01
C ILE A 238 13.81 17.58 12.10
N VAL A 239 14.98 17.97 12.59
CA VAL A 239 16.15 17.11 12.78
C VAL A 239 16.69 17.35 14.18
N ALA A 240 17.03 16.28 14.90
CA ALA A 240 17.68 16.37 16.20
C ALA A 240 18.60 15.17 16.41
N THR A 241 19.49 15.23 17.39
CA THR A 241 20.40 14.13 17.74
C THR A 241 20.02 13.56 19.09
N ARG A 242 19.99 12.24 19.24
CA ARG A 242 19.76 11.64 20.55
C ARG A 242 20.96 11.82 21.46
N VAL A 243 20.70 12.12 22.73
CA VAL A 243 21.76 12.28 23.73
C VAL A 243 22.42 10.95 24.09
N ASP A 244 21.68 9.83 24.03
CA ASP A 244 22.15 8.53 24.53
C ASP A 244 23.08 7.77 23.57
N ASN A 245 23.00 8.04 22.27
CA ASN A 245 23.73 7.25 21.26
C ASN A 245 24.16 8.05 20.02
N ASP A 246 24.02 9.37 20.05
CA ASP A 246 24.38 10.29 18.96
C ASP A 246 23.73 9.98 17.61
N LYS A 247 22.67 9.18 17.58
CA LYS A 247 21.91 8.92 16.35
C LYS A 247 21.02 10.12 16.05
N GLN A 248 21.10 10.58 14.81
CA GLN A 248 20.19 11.59 14.31
C GLN A 248 18.78 11.01 14.15
N VAL A 249 17.78 11.79 14.56
CA VAL A 249 16.36 11.56 14.38
C VAL A 249 15.84 12.67 13.49
N SER A 250 15.15 12.32 12.41
CA SER A 250 14.55 13.30 11.51
C SER A 250 13.15 12.89 11.08
N PHE A 251 12.30 13.88 10.85
CA PHE A 251 10.97 13.67 10.30
C PHE A 251 10.48 14.90 9.55
N ASP A 252 9.56 14.66 8.62
CA ASP A 252 8.91 15.67 7.80
C ASP A 252 7.45 15.84 8.24
N LEU A 253 6.98 17.07 8.35
CA LEU A 253 5.56 17.41 8.48
C LEU A 253 5.05 17.87 7.11
N GLY A 254 4.75 16.91 6.24
CA GLY A 254 4.21 17.20 4.90
C GLY A 254 2.76 17.67 4.97
N MET A 255 2.41 18.65 4.13
CA MET A 255 1.09 19.25 4.02
C MET A 255 0.69 19.40 2.56
N GLU A 256 -0.61 19.55 2.28
CA GLU A 256 -1.07 19.96 0.95
C GLU A 256 -0.92 21.48 0.81
N GLU A 257 -0.58 21.94 -0.40
CA GLU A 257 -0.30 23.35 -0.69
C GLU A 257 -1.47 24.28 -0.38
N ASP A 258 -2.69 23.87 -0.70
CA ASP A 258 -3.94 24.59 -0.41
C ASP A 258 -4.24 24.70 1.09
N THR A 259 -3.69 23.80 1.91
CA THR A 259 -3.81 23.83 3.37
C THR A 259 -2.67 24.58 4.07
N PHE A 260 -1.61 24.98 3.35
CA PHE A 260 -0.44 25.62 3.94
C PHE A 260 -0.67 27.12 4.17
N HIS A 261 -1.45 27.44 5.20
CA HIS A 261 -1.74 28.82 5.60
C HIS A 261 -1.84 28.93 7.12
N ALA A 262 -1.67 30.14 7.65
CA ALA A 262 -1.84 30.39 9.08
C ALA A 262 -3.30 30.21 9.51
N GLY A 263 -3.53 29.67 10.72
CA GLY A 263 -4.86 29.60 11.33
C GLY A 263 -5.26 28.21 11.82
N ASN A 264 -5.98 27.46 10.98
CA ASN A 264 -6.62 26.20 11.36
C ASN A 264 -5.61 25.05 11.53
N ASP A 265 -6.05 23.97 12.20
CA ASP A 265 -5.27 22.75 12.29
C ASP A 265 -5.21 22.05 10.92
N ILE A 266 -3.99 21.74 10.47
CA ILE A 266 -3.69 21.04 9.23
C ILE A 266 -3.29 19.61 9.56
N GLN A 267 -3.88 18.62 8.88
CA GLN A 267 -3.45 17.23 9.01
C GLN A 267 -2.06 17.09 8.38
N SER A 268 -1.09 16.68 9.18
CA SER A 268 0.32 16.60 8.76
C SER A 268 1.00 15.38 9.35
N GLY A 269 2.12 15.01 8.73
CA GLY A 269 2.91 13.87 9.17
C GLY A 269 3.92 13.41 8.12
N GLY A 270 4.64 12.36 8.45
CA GLY A 270 5.70 11.84 7.61
C GLY A 270 6.41 10.65 8.22
N VAL A 271 7.52 10.27 7.60
CA VAL A 271 8.36 9.15 8.07
C VAL A 271 9.35 9.68 9.08
N LEU A 272 9.44 9.01 10.23
CA LEU A 272 10.49 9.24 11.22
C LEU A 272 11.67 8.33 10.91
N LYS A 273 12.84 8.93 10.70
CA LYS A 273 14.10 8.24 10.44
C LYS A 273 15.00 8.32 11.66
N GLU A 274 15.69 7.22 11.96
CA GLU A 274 16.79 7.19 12.93
C GLU A 274 18.07 6.72 12.22
N GLY A 275 19.09 7.57 12.17
CA GLY A 275 20.35 7.32 11.46
C GLY A 275 20.28 7.56 9.93
N ARG A 276 21.37 7.21 9.23
CA ARG A 276 21.56 7.51 7.79
C ARG A 276 20.86 6.54 6.81
N GLY A 277 20.06 5.59 7.29
CA GLY A 277 19.47 4.54 6.46
C GLY A 277 17.95 4.57 6.40
N PHE A 278 17.38 4.22 5.24
CA PHE A 278 16.00 3.71 5.18
C PHE A 278 15.98 2.35 5.91
N SER A 279 15.62 2.36 7.19
CA SER A 279 15.66 1.14 7.98
C SER A 279 14.47 0.24 7.61
N PHE A 280 14.71 -0.74 6.73
CA PHE A 280 13.88 -1.94 6.59
C PHE A 280 14.28 -3.04 7.60
N GLY A 281 15.01 -2.66 8.66
CA GLY A 281 15.50 -3.54 9.71
C GLY A 281 14.39 -4.12 10.62
N PRO A 282 14.76 -4.91 11.63
CA PRO A 282 13.82 -5.69 12.47
C PRO A 282 12.76 -4.84 13.22
N PHE A 283 12.95 -3.53 13.31
CA PHE A 283 12.06 -2.58 13.99
C PHE A 283 11.08 -1.84 13.04
N GLY A 284 11.04 -2.17 11.74
CA GLY A 284 10.07 -1.60 10.80
C GLY A 284 10.22 -0.10 10.53
N MET A 285 9.34 0.44 9.69
CA MET A 285 9.23 1.88 9.44
C MET A 285 8.45 2.55 10.57
N GLN A 286 8.88 3.76 10.92
CA GLN A 286 8.21 4.61 11.90
C GLN A 286 7.61 5.84 11.23
N PHE A 287 6.45 6.22 11.72
CA PHE A 287 5.64 7.29 11.18
C PHE A 287 5.30 8.27 12.30
N ILE A 288 5.07 9.51 11.91
CA ILE A 288 4.42 10.50 12.75
C ILE A 288 3.17 11.00 12.05
N GLY A 289 2.12 11.21 12.81
CA GLY A 289 0.86 11.74 12.32
C GLY A 289 0.18 12.58 13.39
N GLY A 290 -0.36 13.71 12.97
CA GLY A 290 -0.99 14.64 13.91
C GLY A 290 -1.51 15.89 13.22
N LYS A 291 -1.61 16.95 14.01
CA LYS A 291 -2.09 18.25 13.56
C LYS A 291 -0.99 19.27 13.69
N THR A 292 -0.73 20.02 12.62
CA THR A 292 0.10 21.22 12.66
C THR A 292 -0.80 22.45 12.62
N ARG A 293 -0.52 23.43 13.46
CA ARG A 293 -1.12 24.76 13.40
C ARG A 293 -0.03 25.77 13.08
N LEU A 294 -0.18 26.47 11.95
CA LEU A 294 0.75 27.52 11.54
C LEU A 294 0.27 28.88 12.04
N THR A 295 1.20 29.68 12.56
CA THR A 295 0.99 31.10 12.88
C THR A 295 1.60 32.03 11.83
N SER A 296 2.56 31.52 11.05
CA SER A 296 3.13 32.15 9.85
C SER A 296 3.43 31.07 8.82
N ALA A 297 3.16 31.34 7.54
CA ALA A 297 3.23 30.35 6.46
C ALA A 297 3.57 30.99 5.10
N GLY A 298 4.79 31.53 4.96
CA GLY A 298 5.28 31.94 3.64
C GLY A 298 6.09 30.83 2.95
N MET A 299 6.16 30.90 1.62
CA MET A 299 6.74 29.86 0.75
C MET A 299 7.80 30.41 -0.23
N GLN A 300 8.21 31.67 -0.08
CA GLN A 300 9.32 32.26 -0.81
C GLN A 300 10.62 32.14 0.01
N GLU A 301 11.78 32.13 -0.65
CA GLU A 301 13.08 32.08 0.05
C GLU A 301 13.16 33.15 1.16
N GLY A 302 13.46 32.72 2.39
CA GLY A 302 13.55 33.61 3.55
C GLY A 302 12.23 33.91 4.25
N ASP A 303 11.09 33.52 3.70
CA ASP A 303 9.77 33.75 4.32
C ASP A 303 9.65 33.09 5.69
N LYS A 304 8.94 33.75 6.60
CA LYS A 304 8.76 33.23 7.95
C LYS A 304 7.75 32.08 7.99
N VAL A 305 8.12 30.97 8.63
CA VAL A 305 7.23 29.84 8.92
C VAL A 305 7.31 29.49 10.40
N GLU A 306 6.18 29.58 11.09
CA GLU A 306 6.06 29.36 12.52
C GLU A 306 4.82 28.53 12.84
N GLY A 307 4.91 27.71 13.88
CA GLY A 307 3.77 26.93 14.30
C GLY A 307 4.04 25.93 15.42
N GLU A 308 3.03 25.12 15.67
CA GLU A 308 3.10 23.99 16.59
C GLU A 308 2.55 22.72 15.95
N PHE A 309 3.13 21.58 16.33
CA PHE A 309 2.68 20.25 15.95
C PHE A 309 2.38 19.42 17.18
N LYS A 310 1.26 18.70 17.16
CA LYS A 310 0.86 17.72 18.17
C LYS A 310 0.44 16.44 17.47
N GLY A 311 1.11 15.34 17.79
CA GLY A 311 0.86 14.08 17.11
C GLY A 311 1.27 12.85 17.92
N ARG A 312 1.20 11.71 17.24
CA ARG A 312 1.66 10.42 17.73
C ARG A 312 2.82 9.92 16.88
N ARG A 313 3.65 9.10 17.51
CA ARG A 313 4.67 8.28 16.85
C ARG A 313 4.12 6.88 16.75
N ASP A 314 4.13 6.36 15.54
CA ASP A 314 3.63 5.04 15.22
C ASP A 314 4.76 4.17 14.63
N GLU A 315 4.73 2.88 14.88
CA GLU A 315 5.73 1.93 14.38
C GLU A 315 5.07 0.72 13.75
N THR A 316 5.63 0.26 12.64
CA THR A 316 5.19 -0.95 11.96
C THR A 316 5.85 -2.19 12.57
N TYR A 317 5.06 -3.10 13.12
CA TYR A 317 5.54 -4.37 13.63
C TYR A 317 5.25 -5.51 12.66
N ARG A 318 6.27 -6.35 12.40
CA ARG A 318 6.13 -7.58 11.60
C ARG A 318 5.84 -8.83 12.42
N ASN A 319 6.31 -8.92 13.67
CA ASN A 319 6.17 -10.08 14.56
C ASN A 319 6.12 -9.62 16.05
N GLY A 320 4.93 -9.38 16.60
CA GLY A 320 4.74 -9.27 18.06
C GLY A 320 4.18 -10.58 18.64
N PRO A 321 4.39 -10.90 19.93
CA PRO A 321 3.76 -12.04 20.58
C PRO A 321 2.25 -11.85 20.51
N LEU A 322 1.67 -12.62 19.61
CA LEU A 322 0.26 -12.75 19.37
C LEU A 322 -0.36 -13.44 20.58
N THR A 323 -0.64 -12.71 21.66
CA THR A 323 -1.60 -13.20 22.65
C THR A 323 -2.90 -13.52 21.89
N PRO A 324 -3.52 -14.70 22.10
CA PRO A 324 -4.52 -15.29 21.19
C PRO A 324 -5.87 -14.53 21.07
N ALA A 325 -5.92 -13.25 21.43
CA ALA A 325 -7.10 -12.40 21.32
C ALA A 325 -7.50 -12.07 19.87
N TRP A 326 -6.57 -12.12 18.91
CA TRP A 326 -6.82 -11.82 17.48
C TRP A 326 -7.45 -13.00 16.71
N LEU A 327 -7.42 -14.21 17.26
CA LEU A 327 -8.00 -15.42 16.68
C LEU A 327 -9.44 -15.68 17.16
N LYS A 328 -9.93 -14.90 18.13
CA LYS A 328 -11.33 -14.97 18.58
C LYS A 328 -12.21 -14.10 17.70
N ALA A 329 -13.33 -14.67 17.29
CA ALA A 329 -14.28 -14.18 16.30
C ALA A 329 -15.07 -12.90 16.71
N GLU A 330 -14.52 -12.06 17.59
CA GLU A 330 -15.31 -11.05 18.34
C GLU A 330 -15.09 -9.60 17.89
N TRP A 331 -14.19 -9.30 16.94
CA TRP A 331 -13.82 -7.89 16.64
C TRP A 331 -14.49 -7.24 15.42
N LEU A 332 -15.32 -7.95 14.65
CA LEU A 332 -16.04 -7.32 13.53
C LEU A 332 -17.23 -6.43 13.94
N PRO A 333 -18.00 -6.74 15.00
CA PRO A 333 -18.97 -5.79 15.53
C PRO A 333 -18.33 -4.47 15.99
N SER A 334 -17.09 -4.52 16.50
CA SER A 334 -16.31 -3.32 16.89
C SER A 334 -15.58 -2.62 15.72
N LEU A 335 -15.34 -3.31 14.59
CA LEU A 335 -14.77 -2.70 13.37
C LEU A 335 -15.82 -1.92 12.58
N ALA A 336 -17.10 -2.30 12.67
CA ALA A 336 -18.21 -1.47 12.19
C ALA A 336 -18.26 -0.12 12.94
N ALA A 337 -17.82 -0.09 14.21
CA ALA A 337 -17.67 1.14 15.00
C ALA A 337 -16.34 1.89 14.76
N ALA A 338 -15.31 1.23 14.21
CA ALA A 338 -13.99 1.81 13.97
C ALA A 338 -13.85 2.57 12.64
N GLY A 339 -14.92 2.63 11.83
CA GLY A 339 -14.94 3.27 10.53
C GLY A 339 -14.25 2.45 9.42
N ALA A 340 -14.68 2.67 8.17
CA ALA A 340 -14.25 1.94 6.97
C ALA A 340 -12.72 1.83 6.80
N THR A 341 -11.97 2.78 7.33
CA THR A 341 -10.51 2.88 7.25
C THR A 341 -9.77 1.73 7.94
N ALA A 342 -10.18 1.33 9.15
CA ALA A 342 -9.50 0.26 9.90
C ALA A 342 -9.72 -1.10 9.21
N LEU A 343 -10.92 -1.31 8.67
CA LEU A 343 -11.26 -2.51 7.92
C LEU A 343 -10.53 -2.55 6.56
N ALA A 344 -10.43 -1.43 5.86
CA ALA A 344 -9.65 -1.32 4.62
C ALA A 344 -8.15 -1.61 4.84
N ALA A 345 -7.56 -1.24 5.98
CA ALA A 345 -6.15 -1.55 6.29
C ALA A 345 -5.92 -3.06 6.50
N VAL A 346 -6.85 -3.71 7.19
CA VAL A 346 -6.83 -5.17 7.39
C VAL A 346 -7.02 -5.90 6.06
N LEU A 347 -7.95 -5.42 5.22
CA LEU A 347 -8.18 -5.96 3.89
C LEU A 347 -6.97 -5.76 2.98
N ALA A 348 -6.32 -4.60 3.05
CA ALA A 348 -5.19 -4.24 2.19
C ALA A 348 -3.87 -4.93 2.56
N GLN A 349 -3.76 -5.50 3.78
CA GLN A 349 -2.54 -6.11 4.32
C GLN A 349 -1.31 -5.18 4.25
N LYS A 350 -1.55 -3.86 4.22
CA LYS A 350 -0.54 -2.80 4.11
C LYS A 350 -0.91 -1.63 5.03
N PRO A 351 0.07 -0.84 5.49
CA PRO A 351 -0.20 0.47 6.10
C PRO A 351 -0.95 1.34 5.09
N LEU A 352 -2.14 1.85 5.45
CA LEU A 352 -2.89 2.75 4.57
C LEU A 352 -2.29 4.16 4.65
N THR A 353 -2.04 4.76 3.49
CA THR A 353 -1.99 6.21 3.32
C THR A 353 -3.30 6.62 2.66
N ILE A 354 -4.18 7.32 3.38
CA ILE A 354 -5.44 7.81 2.82
C ILE A 354 -5.11 9.07 2.00
N SER A 355 -5.36 9.02 0.69
CA SER A 355 -5.56 10.23 -0.10
C SER A 355 -7.05 10.38 -0.32
N SER A 356 -7.67 11.33 0.38
CA SER A 356 -9.06 11.73 0.10
C SER A 356 -9.07 12.59 -1.17
N ARG A 357 -8.82 11.98 -2.32
CA ARG A 357 -9.20 12.61 -3.58
C ARG A 357 -10.64 12.27 -3.86
N THR A 358 -11.52 13.23 -3.59
CA THR A 358 -12.83 13.31 -4.24
C THR A 358 -12.55 13.34 -5.75
N PHE A 359 -12.96 12.31 -6.47
CA PHE A 359 -12.99 12.34 -7.93
C PHE A 359 -14.08 13.36 -8.31
N VAL A 360 -13.68 14.61 -8.55
CA VAL A 360 -14.54 15.59 -9.23
C VAL A 360 -14.51 15.18 -10.69
N GLY A 361 -15.62 14.61 -11.19
CA GLY A 361 -15.78 14.30 -12.60
C GLY A 361 -15.55 15.55 -13.46
N PRO A 362 -15.17 15.39 -14.74
CA PRO A 362 -14.99 16.53 -15.63
C PRO A 362 -16.29 17.33 -15.67
N ARG A 363 -16.21 18.62 -15.31
CA ARG A 363 -17.29 19.57 -15.60
C ARG A 363 -17.37 19.67 -17.11
N SER A 364 -18.47 19.19 -17.69
CA SER A 364 -18.82 19.51 -19.07
C SER A 364 -19.05 21.02 -19.19
N PRO A 365 -18.65 21.64 -20.32
CA PRO A 365 -18.98 23.04 -20.61
C PRO A 365 -20.50 23.25 -20.75
#